data_AF-A0A845S3S1-F1
#
_entry.id   AF-A0A845S3S1-F1
#
_cell.length_a   1.000
_cell.length_b   1.000
_cell.length_c   1.000
_cell.angle_alpha   90.00
_cell.angle_beta   90.00
_cell.angle_gamma   90.00
#
_symmetry.space_group_name_H-M   'P 1'
#
loop_
_entity.id
_entity.type
_entity.pdbx_description
1 polymer ?
#
loop_
_entity_poly.entity_id
_entity_poly.type
_entity_poly.pdbx_seq_one_letter_code
_entity_poly.pdbx_strand_id
1 'polypeptide(L)'
;IIQIKNINVNFAFTSLFKDTIVINDINIDGATLYYEVLINNKEVKDNVSLFKPALKNSASSSSKEMEIPKELEPKNQSKKKNKDFLINQLTINNTKINAFSEFLDINKDINLNKMSFNNVGTAEKSTKFKEVLQMVFANVLLNINNEVIQGDFKNKIKDKVKNLKNKISPESLKKLERTFK
;
A
#
# COMPACT_ATOMS: atom_id res chain seq x y z
N ILE A 1 -11.52 -1.12 5.61
CA ILE A 1 -10.86 -1.65 4.39
C ILE A 1 -9.86 -2.75 4.73
N ILE A 2 -9.00 -2.63 5.75
CA ILE A 2 -8.02 -3.68 6.10
C ILE A 2 -8.06 -3.97 7.60
N GLN A 3 -8.07 -5.24 7.97
CA GLN A 3 -7.80 -5.75 9.31
C GLN A 3 -6.55 -6.61 9.27
N ILE A 4 -5.65 -6.45 10.24
CA ILE A 4 -4.44 -7.26 10.36
C ILE A 4 -4.48 -7.98 11.71
N LYS A 5 -4.25 -9.30 11.72
CA LYS A 5 -4.19 -10.08 12.96
C LYS A 5 -2.83 -9.96 13.62
N ASN A 6 -1.77 -10.31 12.89
CA ASN A 6 -0.43 -10.38 13.43
C ASN A 6 0.56 -9.61 12.54
N ILE A 7 1.48 -8.90 13.19
CA ILE A 7 2.65 -8.28 12.55
C ILE A 7 3.87 -8.65 13.36
N ASN A 8 4.83 -9.30 12.73
CA ASN A 8 6.14 -9.59 13.31
C ASN A 8 7.20 -8.75 12.60
N VAL A 9 8.10 -8.13 13.37
CA VAL A 9 9.14 -7.25 12.85
C VAL A 9 10.49 -7.67 13.42
N ASN A 10 11.41 -8.04 12.54
CA ASN A 10 12.81 -8.34 12.87
C ASN A 10 13.66 -7.10 12.56
N PHE A 11 14.13 -6.43 13.59
CA PHE A 11 14.79 -5.13 13.49
C PHE A 11 16.29 -5.23 13.75
N ALA A 12 17.12 -4.63 12.88
CA ALA A 12 18.55 -4.54 13.13
C ALA A 12 18.84 -3.36 14.07
N PHE A 13 18.85 -3.60 15.38
CA PHE A 13 18.96 -2.54 16.40
C PHE A 13 20.16 -1.58 16.19
N THR A 14 21.31 -2.12 15.78
CA THR A 14 22.53 -1.32 15.50
C THR A 14 22.36 -0.34 14.34
N SER A 15 21.37 -0.52 13.47
CA SER A 15 21.06 0.41 12.37
C SER A 15 20.47 1.74 12.84
N LEU A 16 19.94 1.82 14.07
CA LEU A 16 19.44 3.07 14.65
C LEU A 16 20.50 4.17 14.73
N PHE A 17 21.78 3.79 14.76
CA PHE A 17 22.90 4.72 14.82
C PHE A 17 23.50 5.04 13.44
N LYS A 18 22.98 4.44 12.37
CA LYS A 18 23.42 4.64 10.97
C LYS A 18 22.52 5.61 10.22
N ASP A 19 22.91 6.00 9.01
CA ASP A 19 22.09 6.85 8.12
C ASP A 19 20.85 6.12 7.59
N THR A 20 20.92 4.78 7.49
CA THR A 20 19.81 3.92 7.09
C THR A 20 19.42 2.99 8.23
N ILE A 21 18.15 3.07 8.61
CA ILE A 21 17.48 2.15 9.52
C ILE A 21 17.10 0.89 8.75
N VAL A 22 17.50 -0.27 9.25
CA VAL A 22 17.31 -1.58 8.61
C VAL A 22 16.34 -2.43 9.41
N ILE A 23 15.27 -2.84 8.75
CA ILE A 23 14.36 -3.89 9.17
C ILE A 23 14.71 -5.12 8.33
N ASN A 24 15.15 -6.18 8.98
CA ASN A 24 15.49 -7.41 8.27
C ASN A 24 14.21 -7.99 7.64
N ASP A 25 13.16 -8.16 8.44
CA ASP A 25 11.94 -8.81 8.00
C ASP A 25 10.71 -8.17 8.64
N ILE A 26 9.65 -7.99 7.85
CA ILE A 26 8.28 -7.75 8.33
C ILE A 26 7.42 -8.90 7.82
N ASN A 27 6.74 -9.60 8.72
CA ASN A 27 5.76 -10.62 8.38
C ASN A 27 4.37 -10.21 8.87
N ILE A 28 3.48 -9.89 7.94
CA ILE A 28 2.06 -9.64 8.18
C ILE A 28 1.32 -10.95 7.97
N ASP A 29 0.64 -11.44 8.99
CA ASP A 29 -0.07 -12.71 8.94
C ASP A 29 -1.55 -12.55 9.30
N GLY A 30 -2.41 -13.22 8.54
CA GLY A 30 -3.85 -13.27 8.79
C GLY A 30 -4.61 -11.98 8.45
N ALA A 31 -4.20 -11.24 7.42
CA ALA A 31 -4.88 -10.00 7.03
C ALA A 31 -6.25 -10.28 6.37
N THR A 32 -7.24 -9.42 6.63
CA THR A 32 -8.55 -9.43 5.97
C THR A 32 -8.77 -8.10 5.24
N LEU A 33 -9.04 -8.18 3.94
CA LEU A 33 -9.27 -7.05 3.05
C LEU A 33 -10.75 -7.00 2.69
N TYR A 34 -11.44 -5.94 3.09
CA TYR A 34 -12.86 -5.77 2.81
C TYR A 34 -13.03 -5.00 1.50
N TYR A 35 -13.58 -5.66 0.49
CA TYR A 35 -13.89 -5.08 -0.82
C TYR A 35 -15.39 -4.97 -1.01
N GLU A 36 -15.85 -3.77 -1.31
CA GLU A 36 -17.27 -3.49 -1.53
C GLU A 36 -17.47 -2.78 -2.86
N VAL A 37 -18.43 -3.27 -3.64
CA VAL A 37 -18.87 -2.67 -4.90
C VAL A 37 -20.31 -2.20 -4.78
N LEU A 38 -20.52 -0.92 -5.09
CA LEU A 38 -21.81 -0.29 -5.21
C LEU A 38 -22.03 0.15 -6.64
N ILE A 39 -23.18 -0.20 -7.22
CA ILE A 39 -23.61 0.26 -8.53
C ILE A 39 -24.78 1.21 -8.34
N ASN A 40 -24.60 2.47 -8.73
CA ASN A 40 -25.66 3.49 -8.69
C ASN A 40 -25.71 4.19 -10.04
N ASN A 41 -26.88 4.22 -10.70
CA ASN A 41 -27.10 4.91 -11.97
C ASN A 41 -26.03 4.63 -13.06
N LYS A 42 -25.63 3.36 -13.23
CA LYS A 42 -24.58 2.87 -14.16
C LYS A 42 -23.13 3.24 -13.79
N GLU A 43 -22.92 3.98 -12.71
CA GLU A 43 -21.59 4.21 -12.15
C GLU A 43 -21.18 3.06 -11.22
N VAL A 44 -19.93 2.63 -11.35
CA VAL A 44 -19.32 1.60 -10.51
C VAL A 44 -18.43 2.28 -9.47
N LYS A 45 -18.89 2.30 -8.22
CA LYS A 45 -18.13 2.79 -7.08
C LYS A 45 -17.62 1.58 -6.30
N ASP A 46 -16.34 1.63 -5.93
CA ASP A 46 -15.76 0.60 -5.07
C ASP A 46 -14.85 1.25 -4.03
N ASN A 47 -14.77 0.61 -2.85
CA ASN A 47 -14.07 1.16 -1.70
C ASN A 47 -12.53 1.16 -1.84
N VAL A 48 -11.97 0.43 -2.81
CA VAL A 48 -10.53 0.44 -3.14
C VAL A 48 -10.17 1.62 -4.04
N SER A 49 -11.05 2.02 -4.95
CA SER A 49 -10.87 3.17 -5.84
C SER A 49 -10.91 4.51 -5.10
N LEU A 50 -11.52 4.53 -3.91
CA LEU A 50 -11.47 5.65 -2.97
C LEU A 50 -10.10 5.79 -2.29
N PHE A 51 -9.21 4.79 -2.41
CA PHE A 51 -7.86 4.87 -1.89
C PHE A 51 -7.03 5.85 -2.73
N LYS A 52 -7.17 7.14 -2.42
CA LYS A 52 -6.19 8.16 -2.76
C LYS A 52 -5.08 8.02 -1.70
N PRO A 53 -3.86 7.56 -2.05
CA PRO A 53 -2.77 7.62 -1.09
C PRO A 53 -2.68 9.08 -0.63
N ALA A 54 -2.84 9.32 0.67
CA ALA A 54 -2.80 10.65 1.24
C ALA A 54 -1.43 11.26 0.92
N LEU A 55 -1.35 12.00 -0.18
CA LEU A 55 -0.21 12.83 -0.54
C LEU A 55 -0.27 14.06 0.33
N LYS A 56 -0.03 13.91 1.64
CA LYS A 56 0.60 15.01 2.37
C LYS A 56 2.08 14.92 2.08
N ASN A 57 2.47 15.57 0.99
CA ASN A 57 3.79 16.17 0.94
C ASN A 57 3.88 17.06 2.19
N SER A 58 4.61 16.64 3.22
CA SER A 58 4.97 17.51 4.34
C SER A 58 6.08 18.47 3.91
N ALA A 59 5.87 19.14 2.77
CA ALA A 59 6.77 20.12 2.18
C ALA A 59 5.94 21.27 1.61
N SER A 60 5.04 21.84 2.42
CA SER A 60 4.51 23.20 2.34
C SER A 60 3.28 23.37 3.24
N SER A 61 3.49 23.45 4.56
CA SER A 61 2.57 24.28 5.36
C SER A 61 3.16 25.68 5.35
N SER A 62 2.74 26.46 4.36
CA SER A 62 2.78 27.91 4.44
C SER A 62 2.11 28.32 5.74
N SER A 63 2.94 28.82 6.66
CA SER A 63 2.55 29.54 7.85
C SER A 63 1.61 30.68 7.47
N LYS A 64 0.33 30.56 7.81
CA LYS A 64 -0.47 31.74 8.12
C LYS A 64 0.00 32.24 9.48
N GLU A 65 0.36 33.52 9.50
CA GLU A 65 0.87 34.27 10.62
C GLU A 65 0.01 34.07 11.88
N MET A 66 0.68 33.81 12.99
CA MET A 66 0.22 34.23 14.29
C MET A 66 1.42 34.85 14.99
N GLU A 67 1.27 36.12 15.37
CA GLU A 67 2.33 36.96 15.91
C GLU A 67 2.90 36.41 17.23
N ILE A 68 4.18 36.68 17.38
CA ILE A 68 5.13 36.13 18.36
C ILE A 68 4.93 36.82 19.73
N PRO A 69 5.25 36.16 20.86
CA PRO A 69 6.15 36.81 21.82
C PRO A 69 7.54 36.19 21.79
N LYS A 70 8.53 37.06 21.58
CA LYS A 70 9.96 36.74 21.43
C LYS A 70 10.50 36.20 22.75
N GLU A 71 10.95 34.95 22.76
CA GLU A 71 11.98 34.55 23.73
C GLU A 71 12.87 33.41 23.18
N LEU A 72 14.14 33.77 22.98
CA LEU A 72 15.36 32.95 22.89
C LEU A 72 15.42 31.85 21.81
N GLU A 73 16.01 32.22 20.67
CA GLU A 73 16.52 31.27 19.68
C GLU A 73 17.64 30.37 20.26
N PRO A 74 17.59 29.04 20.10
CA PRO A 74 18.79 28.24 20.03
C PRO A 74 19.33 28.30 18.59
N LYS A 75 20.26 29.23 18.34
CA LYS A 75 21.14 29.15 17.17
C LYS A 75 21.91 27.82 17.23
N ASN A 76 21.83 27.03 16.16
CA ASN A 76 22.46 25.71 15.93
C ASN A 76 21.62 24.44 16.20
N GLN A 77 20.36 24.38 15.76
CA GLN A 77 19.79 23.08 15.39
C GLN A 77 20.20 22.75 13.95
N SER A 78 21.26 21.95 13.80
CA SER A 78 21.56 21.27 12.54
C SER A 78 20.27 20.64 12.00
N LYS A 79 19.86 20.95 10.76
CA LYS A 79 18.75 20.26 10.09
C LYS A 79 19.05 18.76 10.12
N LYS A 80 18.46 18.02 11.07
CA LYS A 80 18.63 16.57 11.15
C LYS A 80 18.12 16.01 9.83
N LYS A 81 19.02 15.43 9.02
CA LYS A 81 18.62 14.68 7.84
C LYS A 81 17.69 13.56 8.30
N ASN A 82 16.56 13.39 7.62
CA ASN A 82 15.72 12.22 7.83
C ASN A 82 16.55 10.97 7.48
N LYS A 83 16.56 9.98 8.36
CA LYS A 83 17.20 8.69 8.09
C LYS A 83 16.43 7.96 7.02
N ASP A 84 17.14 7.20 6.20
CA ASP A 84 16.51 6.29 5.28
C ASP A 84 16.00 5.05 5.99
N PHE A 85 14.99 4.41 5.42
CA PHE A 85 14.46 3.13 5.87
C PHE A 85 14.63 2.09 4.79
N LEU A 86 15.04 0.88 5.18
CA LEU A 86 15.12 -0.29 4.33
C LEU A 86 14.53 -1.50 5.06
N ILE A 87 13.49 -2.07 4.48
CA ILE A 87 12.95 -3.38 4.84
C ILE A 87 13.50 -4.37 3.82
N ASN A 88 14.37 -5.30 4.25
CA ASN A 88 14.95 -6.26 3.31
C ASN A 88 13.88 -7.20 2.77
N GLN A 89 12.98 -7.69 3.63
CA GLN A 89 11.84 -8.52 3.25
C GLN A 89 10.55 -8.06 3.94
N LEU A 90 9.52 -7.75 3.15
CA LEU A 90 8.14 -7.65 3.61
C LEU A 90 7.35 -8.83 3.05
N THR A 91 6.76 -9.63 3.93
CA THR A 91 5.92 -10.76 3.58
C THR A 91 4.51 -10.55 4.11
N ILE A 92 3.51 -10.88 3.29
CA ILE A 92 2.10 -10.86 3.65
C ILE A 92 1.54 -12.25 3.38
N ASN A 93 1.10 -12.93 4.44
CA ASN A 93 0.64 -14.31 4.45
C ASN A 93 -0.82 -14.43 4.89
N ASN A 94 -1.42 -15.58 4.59
CA ASN A 94 -2.74 -16.00 5.05
C ASN A 94 -3.80 -14.89 4.92
N THR A 95 -3.74 -14.16 3.80
CA THR A 95 -4.61 -13.01 3.58
C THR A 95 -5.90 -13.47 2.93
N LYS A 96 -7.03 -12.91 3.38
CA LYS A 96 -8.33 -13.12 2.75
C LYS A 96 -8.94 -11.80 2.29
N ILE A 97 -9.70 -11.86 1.21
CA ILE A 97 -10.58 -10.79 0.76
C ILE A 97 -11.99 -11.18 1.14
N ASN A 98 -12.68 -10.34 1.88
CA ASN A 98 -14.12 -10.41 2.03
C ASN A 98 -14.72 -9.48 0.96
N ALA A 99 -15.25 -10.07 -0.12
CA ALA A 99 -15.84 -9.34 -1.22
C ALA A 99 -17.37 -9.33 -1.09
N PHE A 100 -17.96 -8.13 -1.13
CA PHE A 100 -19.40 -7.93 -1.00
C PHE A 100 -19.95 -7.00 -2.08
N SER A 101 -21.11 -7.35 -2.62
CA SER A 101 -21.93 -6.46 -3.45
C SER A 101 -23.37 -6.95 -3.45
N GLU A 102 -24.28 -6.19 -2.84
CA GLU A 102 -25.72 -6.50 -2.84
C GLU A 102 -26.29 -6.52 -4.27
N PHE A 103 -25.89 -5.56 -5.11
CA PHE A 103 -26.38 -5.44 -6.49
C PHE A 103 -25.97 -6.63 -7.37
N LEU A 104 -24.78 -7.19 -7.15
CA LEU A 104 -24.25 -8.30 -7.93
C LEU A 104 -24.47 -9.67 -7.25
N ASP A 105 -25.19 -9.70 -6.13
CA ASP A 105 -25.35 -10.88 -5.27
C ASP A 105 -24.01 -11.56 -4.93
N ILE A 106 -23.02 -10.74 -4.57
CA ILE A 106 -21.69 -11.18 -4.19
C ILE A 106 -21.58 -11.17 -2.67
N ASN A 107 -21.28 -12.33 -2.09
CA ASN A 107 -20.78 -12.46 -0.73
C ASN A 107 -19.79 -13.62 -0.69
N LYS A 108 -18.49 -13.33 -0.84
CA LYS A 108 -17.46 -14.36 -1.01
C LYS A 108 -16.18 -14.01 -0.26
N ASP A 109 -15.63 -15.01 0.42
CA ASP A 109 -14.26 -14.97 0.94
C ASP A 109 -13.30 -15.55 -0.11
N ILE A 110 -12.26 -14.80 -0.46
CA ILE A 110 -11.22 -15.21 -1.42
C ILE A 110 -9.87 -15.26 -0.70
N ASN A 111 -9.18 -16.39 -0.75
CA ASN A 111 -7.84 -16.50 -0.18
C ASN A 111 -6.81 -15.94 -1.18
N LEU A 112 -5.90 -15.10 -0.67
CA LEU A 112 -4.76 -14.61 -1.44
C LEU A 112 -3.53 -15.46 -1.16
N ASN A 113 -2.80 -15.75 -2.23
CA ASN A 113 -1.46 -16.32 -2.13
C ASN A 113 -0.54 -15.40 -1.34
N LYS A 114 0.50 -16.00 -0.75
CA LYS A 114 1.61 -15.29 -0.12
C LYS A 114 2.16 -14.22 -1.07
N MET A 115 2.39 -13.03 -0.54
CA MET A 115 3.03 -11.93 -1.25
C MET A 115 4.36 -11.60 -0.58
N SER A 116 5.43 -11.49 -1.35
CA SER A 116 6.77 -11.13 -0.85
C SER A 116 7.39 -9.98 -1.64
N PHE A 117 7.82 -8.95 -0.92
CA PHE A 117 8.43 -7.74 -1.45
C PHE A 117 9.82 -7.55 -0.86
N ASN A 118 10.82 -7.39 -1.72
CA ASN A 118 12.21 -7.21 -1.29
C ASN A 118 12.60 -5.75 -1.38
N ASN A 119 13.46 -5.31 -0.45
CA ASN A 119 14.06 -3.99 -0.43
C ASN A 119 13.01 -2.87 -0.50
N VAL A 120 12.09 -2.84 0.46
CA VAL A 120 11.01 -1.84 0.55
C VAL A 120 11.45 -0.68 1.42
N GLY A 121 11.30 0.56 0.98
CA GLY A 121 11.71 1.70 1.81
C GLY A 121 12.02 2.98 1.05
N THR A 122 12.78 3.87 1.70
CA THR A 122 13.15 5.18 1.15
C THR A 122 14.52 5.21 0.48
N ALA A 123 15.38 4.22 0.74
CA ALA A 123 16.72 4.14 0.16
C ALA A 123 16.72 4.16 -1.39
N GLU A 124 17.85 4.55 -1.97
CA GLU A 124 18.02 4.97 -3.39
C GLU A 124 17.60 3.92 -4.44
N LYS A 125 17.49 2.64 -4.07
CA LYS A 125 17.07 1.55 -4.97
C LYS A 125 15.94 0.69 -4.41
N SER A 126 15.31 1.15 -3.34
CA SER A 126 14.20 0.46 -2.70
C SER A 126 12.91 0.67 -3.46
N THR A 127 12.09 -0.38 -3.54
CA THR A 127 10.71 -0.24 -3.97
C THR A 127 9.97 0.60 -2.92
N LYS A 128 9.38 1.72 -3.35
CA LYS A 128 8.73 2.63 -2.42
C LYS A 128 7.48 1.97 -1.83
N PHE A 129 7.17 2.26 -0.57
CA PHE A 129 5.99 1.70 0.10
C PHE A 129 4.68 1.94 -0.68
N LYS A 130 4.55 3.11 -1.30
CA LYS A 130 3.40 3.44 -2.17
C LYS A 130 3.25 2.45 -3.33
N GLU A 131 4.34 2.01 -3.93
CA GLU A 131 4.32 1.03 -5.02
C GLU A 131 3.89 -0.33 -4.49
N VAL A 132 4.47 -0.80 -3.37
CA VAL A 132 4.06 -2.06 -2.73
C VAL A 132 2.56 -2.07 -2.45
N LEU A 133 2.02 -0.97 -1.91
CA LEU A 133 0.61 -0.88 -1.63
C LEU A 133 -0.25 -0.93 -2.90
N GLN A 134 0.18 -0.28 -3.98
CA GLN A 134 -0.48 -0.40 -5.29
C GLN A 134 -0.43 -1.83 -5.83
N MET A 135 0.67 -2.55 -5.62
CA MET A 135 0.80 -3.96 -6.00
C MET A 135 -0.20 -4.84 -5.25
N VAL A 136 -0.31 -4.66 -3.94
CA VAL A 136 -1.28 -5.40 -3.10
C VAL A 136 -2.71 -5.14 -3.59
N PHE A 137 -3.10 -3.88 -3.82
CA PHE A 137 -4.43 -3.56 -4.33
C PHE A 137 -4.68 -4.11 -5.75
N ALA A 138 -3.68 -4.07 -6.63
CA ALA A 138 -3.81 -4.67 -7.95
C ALA A 138 -4.05 -6.18 -7.86
N ASN A 139 -3.37 -6.88 -6.94
CA ASN A 139 -3.60 -8.30 -6.69
C ASN A 139 -5.01 -8.57 -6.19
N VAL A 140 -5.51 -7.76 -5.25
CA VAL A 140 -6.89 -7.85 -4.75
C VAL A 140 -7.90 -7.77 -5.88
N LEU A 141 -7.81 -6.73 -6.71
CA LEU A 141 -8.73 -6.52 -7.83
C LEU A 141 -8.64 -7.65 -8.87
N LEU A 142 -7.44 -8.17 -9.14
CA LEU A 142 -7.25 -9.31 -10.04
C LEU A 142 -7.94 -10.57 -9.54
N ASN A 143 -7.79 -10.90 -8.25
CA ASN A 143 -8.40 -12.09 -7.67
C ASN A 143 -9.94 -11.99 -7.67
N ILE A 144 -10.49 -10.83 -7.30
CA ILE A 144 -11.94 -10.58 -7.36
C ILE A 144 -12.47 -10.72 -8.80
N ASN A 145 -11.74 -10.15 -9.77
CA ASN A 145 -12.10 -10.24 -11.18
C ASN A 145 -12.11 -11.68 -11.72
N ASN A 146 -11.20 -12.53 -11.22
CA ASN A 146 -11.10 -13.91 -11.67
C ASN A 146 -12.11 -14.83 -10.98
N GLU A 147 -12.43 -14.57 -9.71
CA GLU A 147 -13.20 -15.48 -8.88
C GLU A 147 -14.69 -15.15 -8.73
N VAL A 148 -15.10 -13.92 -9.02
CA VAL A 148 -16.42 -13.41 -8.61
C VAL A 148 -17.19 -12.74 -9.75
N ILE A 149 -16.50 -12.09 -10.69
CA ILE A 149 -17.16 -11.21 -11.66
C ILE A 149 -17.28 -11.88 -13.04
N GLN A 150 -18.52 -12.12 -13.49
CA GLN A 150 -18.84 -12.53 -14.86
C GLN A 150 -19.49 -11.36 -15.65
N GLY A 151 -19.33 -11.34 -16.98
CA GLY A 151 -19.99 -10.36 -17.87
C GLY A 151 -19.25 -9.02 -18.06
N ASP A 152 -19.96 -7.97 -18.50
CA ASP A 152 -19.43 -6.64 -18.88
C ASP A 152 -18.67 -5.92 -17.77
N PHE A 153 -18.94 -6.26 -16.51
CA PHE A 153 -18.26 -5.72 -15.34
C PHE A 153 -16.79 -6.19 -15.24
N LYS A 154 -16.47 -7.37 -15.79
CA LYS A 154 -15.09 -7.89 -15.93
C LYS A 154 -14.22 -6.94 -16.73
N ASN A 155 -14.77 -6.34 -17.79
CA ASN A 155 -14.03 -5.38 -18.62
C ASN A 155 -13.73 -4.08 -17.86
N LYS A 156 -14.69 -3.56 -17.09
CA LYS A 156 -14.50 -2.35 -16.25
C LYS A 156 -13.44 -2.55 -15.15
N ILE A 157 -13.42 -3.71 -14.47
CA ILE A 157 -12.37 -4.00 -13.49
C ILE A 157 -11.02 -4.21 -14.18
N LYS A 158 -10.97 -4.93 -15.31
CA LYS A 158 -9.75 -5.11 -16.10
C LYS A 158 -9.13 -3.77 -16.52
N ASP A 159 -9.95 -2.79 -16.88
CA ASP A 159 -9.50 -1.44 -17.20
C ASP A 159 -8.96 -0.69 -15.97
N LYS A 160 -9.60 -0.83 -14.80
CA LYS A 160 -9.06 -0.30 -13.53
C LYS A 160 -7.72 -0.93 -13.16
N VAL A 161 -7.58 -2.25 -13.32
CA VAL A 161 -6.32 -2.97 -13.12
C VAL A 161 -5.25 -2.46 -14.10
N LYS A 162 -5.58 -2.30 -15.38
CA LYS A 162 -4.67 -1.76 -16.40
C LYS A 162 -4.22 -0.34 -16.04
N ASN A 163 -5.14 0.51 -15.60
CA ASN A 163 -4.84 1.87 -15.16
C ASN A 163 -3.96 1.91 -13.91
N LEU A 164 -4.11 0.96 -12.98
CA LEU A 164 -3.21 0.81 -11.84
C LEU A 164 -1.83 0.32 -12.27
N LYS A 165 -1.76 -0.67 -13.17
CA LYS A 165 -0.50 -1.15 -13.76
C LYS A 165 0.28 -0.01 -14.42
N ASN A 166 -0.40 0.87 -15.17
CA ASN A 166 0.23 2.04 -15.81
C ASN A 166 0.80 3.07 -14.81
N LYS A 167 0.32 3.06 -13.55
CA LYS A 167 0.82 3.93 -12.47
C LYS A 167 1.96 3.29 -11.67
N ILE A 168 2.29 2.04 -11.94
CA ILE A 168 3.39 1.29 -11.35
C ILE A 168 4.56 1.31 -12.35
N SER A 169 5.78 1.54 -11.87
CA SER A 169 6.98 1.52 -12.72
C SER A 169 7.11 0.17 -13.48
N PRO A 170 7.59 0.15 -14.74
CA PRO A 170 7.84 -1.09 -15.49
C PRO A 170 8.73 -2.11 -14.76
N GLU A 171 9.70 -1.63 -13.98
CA GLU A 171 10.55 -2.51 -13.15
C GLU A 171 9.76 -3.14 -12.00
N SER A 172 8.88 -2.36 -11.40
CA SER A 172 7.97 -2.78 -10.34
C SER A 172 6.90 -3.75 -10.85
N LEU A 173 6.46 -3.62 -12.10
CA LEU A 173 5.60 -4.60 -12.78
C LEU A 173 6.28 -5.94 -13.03
N LYS A 174 7.56 -5.96 -13.43
CA LYS A 174 8.31 -7.23 -13.57
C LYS A 174 8.51 -7.93 -12.22
N LYS A 175 8.63 -7.17 -11.13
CA LYS A 175 8.67 -7.71 -9.75
C LYS A 175 7.32 -8.28 -9.34
N LEU A 176 6.21 -7.63 -9.72
CA LEU A 176 4.84 -8.07 -9.49
C LEU A 176 4.59 -9.53 -9.94
N GLU A 177 5.01 -9.87 -11.15
CA GLU A 177 4.83 -11.22 -11.73
C GLU A 177 5.62 -12.31 -10.97
N ARG A 178 6.70 -11.92 -10.28
CA ARG A 178 7.51 -12.81 -9.44
C ARG A 178 7.00 -12.87 -8.01
N THR A 179 6.39 -11.79 -7.53
CA THR A 179 5.86 -11.64 -6.17
C THR A 179 4.59 -12.45 -5.91
N PHE A 180 3.84 -12.83 -6.97
CA PHE A 180 2.57 -13.55 -6.87
C PHE A 180 2.59 -14.99 -7.39
N LYS A 181 3.76 -15.50 -7.77
CA LYS A 181 3.98 -16.93 -8.05
C LYS A 181 4.27 -17.67 -6.75
#